data_AF-A0A3B4BXH9-F1
#
_entry.id   AF-A0A3B4BXH9-F1
#
_cell.length_a   1.000
_cell.length_b   1.000
_cell.length_c   1.000
_cell.angle_alpha   90.00
_cell.angle_beta   90.00
_cell.angle_gamma   90.00
#
_symmetry.space_group_name_H-M   'P 1'
#
loop_
_entity.id
_entity.type
_entity.pdbx_description
1 polymer ?
#
loop_
_entity_poly.entity_id
_entity_poly.type
_entity_poly.pdbx_seq_one_letter_code
_entity_poly.pdbx_strand_id
1 'polypeptide(L)'
;KCHLHAICSRKVVFCVGLLMLSLTDVKATQKKICDVGLKIPDFHGAEAEMLGGNGNINNRSLSAWNWIPDTSPHRIPGVIFEAQCETHYCTDPNNNLQTELNSVPIYHYILVLHQDKQDRKCFTASYQKVTVGCTCVRAQSS
;
A
#
# COMPACT_ATOMS: atom_id res chain seq x y z
N LYS A 1 -55.11 -23.21 -46.62
CA LYS A 1 -53.83 -23.79 -46.15
C LYS A 1 -52.63 -22.84 -46.23
N CYS A 2 -52.67 -21.73 -46.99
CA CYS A 2 -51.52 -20.80 -47.12
C CYS A 2 -51.31 -19.80 -45.96
N HIS A 3 -52.34 -19.49 -45.16
CA HIS A 3 -52.23 -18.50 -44.06
C HIS A 3 -51.39 -18.98 -42.87
N LEU A 4 -51.34 -20.30 -42.63
CA LEU A 4 -50.63 -20.89 -41.48
C LEU A 4 -49.11 -20.96 -41.71
N HIS A 5 -48.67 -21.15 -42.96
CA HIS A 5 -47.26 -21.20 -43.35
C HIS A 5 -46.56 -19.84 -43.26
N ALA A 6 -47.26 -18.77 -43.64
CA ALA A 6 -46.74 -17.41 -43.57
C ALA A 6 -46.56 -16.94 -42.12
N ILE A 7 -47.48 -17.29 -41.22
CA ILE A 7 -47.41 -16.96 -39.79
C ILE A 7 -46.28 -17.77 -39.12
N CYS A 8 -46.13 -19.05 -39.47
CA CYS A 8 -45.04 -19.90 -38.96
C CYS A 8 -43.67 -19.37 -39.37
N SER A 9 -43.49 -19.03 -40.66
CA SER A 9 -42.22 -18.48 -41.16
C SER A 9 -41.87 -17.14 -40.52
N ARG A 10 -42.87 -16.26 -40.31
CA ARG A 10 -42.65 -14.95 -39.68
C ARG A 10 -42.28 -15.07 -38.20
N LYS A 11 -42.87 -16.03 -37.48
CA LYS A 11 -42.50 -16.33 -36.08
C LYS A 11 -41.11 -16.94 -35.96
N VAL A 12 -40.73 -17.84 -36.87
CA VAL A 12 -39.39 -18.45 -36.90
C VAL A 12 -38.32 -17.38 -37.17
N VAL A 13 -38.53 -16.50 -38.16
CA VAL A 13 -37.60 -15.40 -38.46
C VAL A 13 -37.45 -14.44 -37.27
N PHE A 14 -38.55 -14.14 -36.56
CA PHE A 14 -38.51 -13.27 -35.38
C PHE A 14 -37.77 -13.93 -34.20
N CYS A 15 -38.01 -15.22 -33.94
CA CYS A 15 -37.29 -15.97 -32.90
C CYS A 15 -35.79 -16.11 -33.21
N VAL A 16 -35.41 -16.38 -34.47
CA VAL A 16 -34.00 -16.46 -34.87
C VAL A 16 -33.34 -15.08 -34.79
N GLY A 17 -34.02 -14.00 -35.18
CA GLY A 17 -33.53 -12.62 -35.01
C GLY A 17 -33.30 -12.23 -33.55
N LEU A 18 -34.22 -12.62 -32.65
CA LEU A 18 -34.08 -12.41 -31.19
C LEU A 18 -32.96 -13.26 -30.57
N LEU A 19 -32.77 -14.50 -31.03
CA LEU A 19 -31.66 -15.36 -30.61
C LEU A 19 -30.29 -14.81 -31.06
N MET A 20 -30.21 -14.20 -32.24
CA MET A 20 -28.97 -13.57 -32.73
C MET A 20 -28.66 -12.24 -32.02
N LEU A 21 -29.69 -11.52 -31.53
CA LEU A 21 -29.50 -10.32 -30.69
C LEU A 21 -28.99 -10.67 -29.28
N SER A 22 -29.23 -11.89 -28.79
CA SER A 22 -28.72 -12.36 -27.48
C SER A 22 -27.29 -12.91 -27.50
N LEU A 23 -26.66 -13.05 -28.67
CA LEU A 23 -25.32 -13.66 -28.82
C LEU A 23 -24.17 -12.66 -29.00
N THR A 24 -24.44 -11.35 -28.83
CA THR A 24 -23.41 -10.30 -29.02
C THR A 24 -23.13 -9.46 -27.79
N ASP A 25 -23.30 -10.01 -26.58
CA ASP A 25 -22.62 -9.45 -25.40
C ASP A 25 -21.19 -10.02 -25.30
N VAL A 26 -20.38 -9.76 -26.34
CA VAL A 26 -18.93 -9.75 -26.17
C VAL A 26 -18.65 -8.51 -25.33
N LYS A 27 -18.64 -8.66 -24.00
CA LYS A 27 -17.93 -7.71 -23.13
C LYS A 27 -16.51 -7.66 -23.66
N ALA A 28 -16.22 -6.65 -24.47
CA ALA A 28 -14.87 -6.31 -24.84
C ALA A 28 -14.14 -6.08 -23.52
N THR A 29 -13.35 -7.07 -23.09
CA THR A 29 -12.43 -6.92 -21.97
C THR A 29 -11.42 -5.89 -22.45
N GLN A 30 -11.73 -4.62 -22.25
CA GLN A 30 -10.87 -3.51 -22.58
C GLN A 30 -9.66 -3.67 -21.66
N LYS A 31 -8.60 -4.27 -22.19
CA LYS A 31 -7.34 -4.47 -21.46
C LYS A 31 -6.88 -3.10 -21.00
N LYS A 32 -6.96 -2.85 -19.70
CA LYS A 32 -6.54 -1.59 -19.08
C LYS A 32 -5.05 -1.44 -19.35
N ILE A 33 -4.69 -0.54 -20.25
CA ILE A 33 -3.29 -0.19 -20.51
C ILE A 33 -2.86 0.75 -19.39
N CYS A 34 -1.93 0.31 -18.55
CA CYS A 34 -1.26 1.16 -17.58
C CYS A 34 -0.01 1.81 -18.19
N ASP A 35 0.38 2.96 -17.64
CA ASP A 35 1.58 3.68 -18.07
C ASP A 35 2.83 2.80 -17.94
N VAL A 36 3.69 2.86 -18.95
CA VAL A 36 4.81 1.90 -19.13
C VAL A 36 6.02 2.24 -18.25
N GLY A 37 6.02 3.37 -17.54
CA GLY A 37 7.18 3.77 -16.73
C GLY A 37 6.84 4.70 -15.58
N LEU A 38 7.45 4.42 -14.42
CA LEU A 38 7.51 5.33 -13.28
C LEU A 38 8.91 5.92 -13.22
N LYS A 39 9.05 7.24 -13.46
CA LYS A 39 10.33 7.93 -13.30
C LYS A 39 10.49 8.32 -11.83
N ILE A 40 11.24 7.50 -11.09
CA ILE A 40 11.68 7.84 -9.73
C ILE A 40 12.94 8.70 -9.88
N PRO A 41 13.03 9.88 -9.25
CA PRO A 41 14.25 10.66 -9.25
C PRO A 41 15.39 9.85 -8.64
N ASP A 42 16.61 9.99 -9.19
CA ASP A 42 17.79 9.29 -8.70
C ASP A 42 17.96 9.55 -7.20
N PHE A 43 17.72 8.51 -6.41
CA PHE A 43 18.00 8.55 -4.99
C PHE A 43 19.48 8.22 -4.84
N HIS A 44 20.29 9.23 -4.54
CA HIS A 44 21.61 9.00 -3.99
C HIS A 44 21.40 8.40 -2.60
N GLY A 45 21.29 7.07 -2.55
CA GLY A 45 21.34 6.34 -1.31
C GLY A 45 22.63 6.73 -0.61
N ALA A 46 22.51 7.39 0.54
CA ALA A 46 23.58 7.32 1.52
C ALA A 46 23.78 5.82 1.73
N GLU A 47 24.92 5.32 1.27
CA GLU A 47 25.42 4.02 1.66
C GLU A 47 25.25 3.99 3.17
N ALA A 48 24.38 3.10 3.65
CA ALA A 48 24.36 2.78 5.05
C ALA A 48 25.67 2.03 5.29
N GLU A 49 26.78 2.78 5.34
CA GLU A 49 27.82 2.45 6.29
C GLU A 49 27.04 2.20 7.57
N MET A 50 27.00 0.93 7.96
CA MET A 50 26.52 0.51 9.27
C MET A 50 27.53 1.14 10.23
N LEU A 51 27.36 2.44 10.48
CA LEU A 51 28.31 3.31 11.14
C LEU A 51 28.67 2.61 12.44
N GLY A 52 29.94 2.20 12.55
CA GLY A 52 30.48 1.50 13.70
C GLY A 52 30.08 2.23 14.98
N GLY A 53 29.22 1.59 15.78
CA GLY A 53 28.61 2.28 16.91
C GLY A 53 27.72 1.39 17.76
N ASN A 54 28.33 0.58 18.63
CA ASN A 54 27.78 0.11 19.92
C ASN A 54 26.38 -0.55 19.91
N GLY A 55 25.93 -1.16 18.80
CA GLY A 55 24.73 -2.00 18.70
C GLY A 55 23.49 -1.31 18.09
N ASN A 56 22.32 -1.93 18.25
CA ASN A 56 21.07 -1.47 17.65
C ASN A 56 20.59 -0.14 18.27
N ILE A 57 20.42 0.91 17.45
CA ILE A 57 20.00 2.24 17.90
C ILE A 57 18.64 2.25 18.62
N ASN A 58 17.70 1.41 18.18
CA ASN A 58 16.34 1.36 18.74
C ASN A 58 16.32 0.90 20.21
N ASN A 59 17.31 0.11 20.63
CA ASN A 59 17.42 -0.37 22.02
C ASN A 59 18.22 0.59 22.93
N ARG A 60 18.99 1.51 22.33
CA ARG A 60 19.89 2.44 23.04
C ARG A 60 19.36 3.86 23.13
N SER A 61 18.27 4.13 22.42
CA SER A 61 17.56 5.40 22.48
C SER A 61 16.97 5.60 23.89
N LEU A 62 17.01 6.84 24.38
CA LEU A 62 16.22 7.26 25.56
C LEU A 62 14.70 7.16 25.30
N SER A 63 14.30 6.97 24.05
CA SER A 63 12.93 6.74 23.62
C SER A 63 12.94 5.48 22.77
N ALA A 64 13.19 4.33 23.40
CA ALA A 64 13.34 3.05 22.72
C ALA A 64 12.07 2.64 21.94
N TRP A 65 12.26 1.83 20.89
CA TRP A 65 11.16 1.36 20.06
C TRP A 65 11.34 -0.07 19.55
N ASN A 66 10.21 -0.72 19.32
CA ASN A 66 10.11 -2.00 18.64
C ASN A 66 9.82 -1.81 17.15
N TRP A 67 10.30 -2.72 16.32
CA TRP A 67 9.96 -2.78 14.90
C TRP A 67 8.75 -3.68 14.68
N ILE A 68 7.67 -3.10 14.18
CA ILE A 68 6.42 -3.80 13.89
C ILE A 68 6.32 -4.01 12.37
N PRO A 69 6.23 -5.26 11.88
CA PRO A 69 6.10 -5.51 10.44
C PRO A 69 4.67 -5.21 9.95
N ASP A 70 4.53 -4.24 9.05
CA ASP A 70 3.34 -4.02 8.21
C ASP A 70 3.51 -4.79 6.89
N THR A 71 2.77 -5.90 6.76
CA THR A 71 2.84 -6.78 5.59
C THR A 71 1.65 -6.55 4.67
N SER A 72 1.91 -6.27 3.38
CA SER A 72 0.89 -6.13 2.35
C SER A 72 1.31 -6.87 1.07
N PRO A 73 0.62 -7.96 0.70
CA PRO A 73 1.06 -8.84 -0.40
C PRO A 73 0.96 -8.20 -1.78
N HIS A 74 0.18 -7.12 -1.94
CA HIS A 74 0.00 -6.40 -3.19
C HIS A 74 0.66 -5.02 -3.15
N ARG A 75 1.71 -4.85 -2.35
CA ARG A 75 2.47 -3.61 -2.22
C ARG A 75 3.96 -3.87 -2.44
N ILE A 76 4.67 -2.88 -2.98
CA ILE A 76 6.13 -2.82 -3.00
C ILE A 76 6.56 -1.58 -2.19
N PRO A 77 7.41 -1.73 -1.16
CA PRO A 77 7.87 -3.00 -0.57
C PRO A 77 6.72 -3.78 0.11
N GLY A 78 6.81 -5.11 0.07
CA GLY A 78 5.78 -6.00 0.60
C GLY A 78 5.72 -6.02 2.13
N VAL A 79 6.84 -5.71 2.79
CA VAL A 79 6.93 -5.53 4.24
C VAL A 79 7.57 -4.18 4.51
N ILE A 80 6.94 -3.39 5.39
CA ILE A 80 7.48 -2.14 5.94
C ILE A 80 7.61 -2.35 7.44
N PHE A 81 8.77 -2.09 8.03
CA PHE A 81 8.90 -2.10 9.48
C PHE A 81 8.64 -0.70 10.02
N GLU A 82 7.60 -0.57 10.86
CA GLU A 82 7.26 0.68 11.53
C GLU A 82 7.73 0.65 12.98
N ALA A 83 8.29 1.77 13.44
CA ALA A 83 8.69 1.94 14.83
C ALA A 83 7.46 2.14 15.73
N GLN A 84 7.41 1.40 16.83
CA GLN A 84 6.46 1.59 17.92
C GLN A 84 7.22 1.91 19.21
N CYS A 85 7.01 3.11 19.76
CA CYS A 85 7.67 3.52 21.00
C CYS A 85 7.29 2.56 22.14
N GLU A 86 8.28 2.11 22.90
CA GLU A 86 8.07 1.13 23.98
C GLU A 86 7.29 1.71 25.16
N THR A 87 7.51 3.00 25.43
CA THR A 87 6.90 3.71 26.55
C THR A 87 6.45 5.10 26.10
N HIS A 88 5.53 5.71 26.85
CA HIS A 88 5.08 7.08 26.61
C HIS A 88 6.08 8.14 27.08
N TYR A 89 6.88 7.82 28.11
CA TYR A 89 7.91 8.70 28.64
C TYR A 89 9.28 8.30 28.12
N CYS A 90 10.27 9.18 28.21
CA CYS A 90 11.65 8.78 27.94
C CYS A 90 12.27 8.08 29.15
N THR A 91 13.36 7.34 28.92
CA THR A 91 14.22 6.78 29.96
C THR A 91 15.48 7.61 30.14
N ASP A 92 16.09 7.52 31.31
CA ASP A 92 17.48 7.95 31.55
C ASP A 92 18.47 6.80 31.26
N PRO A 93 19.79 7.03 31.34
CA PRO A 93 20.79 5.98 31.16
C PRO A 93 20.74 4.83 32.20
N ASN A 94 19.98 4.98 33.29
CA ASN A 94 19.75 3.95 34.31
C ASN A 94 18.39 3.25 34.12
N ASN A 95 17.71 3.47 32.99
CA ASN A 95 16.39 2.96 32.66
C ASN A 95 15.23 3.49 33.54
N ASN A 96 15.40 4.63 34.22
CA ASN A 96 14.30 5.27 34.94
C ASN A 96 13.46 6.14 34.01
N LEU A 97 12.13 6.03 34.12
CA LEU A 97 11.20 6.88 33.38
C LEU A 97 11.31 8.35 33.82
N GLN A 98 11.40 9.24 32.84
CA GLN A 98 11.45 10.69 33.01
C GLN A 98 10.08 11.29 32.62
N THR A 99 9.22 11.55 33.60
CA THR A 99 7.83 12.02 33.35
C THR A 99 7.75 13.41 32.70
N GLU A 100 8.82 14.19 32.77
CA GLU A 100 8.96 15.50 32.12
C GLU A 100 9.28 15.40 30.62
N LEU A 101 9.50 14.18 30.11
CA LEU A 101 9.91 13.91 28.74
C LEU A 101 9.02 12.85 28.10
N ASN A 102 8.54 13.11 26.88
CA ASN A 102 7.70 12.19 26.12
C ASN A 102 8.48 11.52 24.99
N SER A 103 8.27 10.21 24.87
CA SER A 103 8.67 9.43 23.70
C SER A 103 7.61 9.63 22.62
N VAL A 104 8.01 10.19 21.47
CA VAL A 104 7.10 10.48 20.35
C VAL A 104 7.60 9.87 19.05
N PRO A 105 6.71 9.35 18.20
CA PRO A 105 7.07 8.76 16.92
C PRO A 105 7.57 9.83 15.93
N ILE A 106 8.61 9.50 15.16
CA ILE A 106 9.08 10.28 14.01
C ILE A 106 8.45 9.71 12.74
N TYR A 107 7.78 10.56 11.98
CA TYR A 107 7.10 10.17 10.74
C TYR A 107 7.91 10.53 9.49
N HIS A 108 7.84 9.66 8.49
CA HIS A 108 8.37 9.92 7.15
C HIS A 108 7.36 9.47 6.08
N TYR A 109 7.43 10.06 4.89
CA TYR A 109 6.62 9.63 3.76
C TYR A 109 7.50 8.86 2.78
N ILE A 110 7.16 7.60 2.54
CA ILE A 110 7.87 6.76 1.58
C ILE A 110 7.00 6.50 0.35
N LEU A 111 7.64 6.37 -0.81
CA LEU A 111 6.95 5.96 -2.03
C LEU A 111 6.66 4.46 -1.96
N VAL A 112 5.39 4.09 -2.18
CA VAL A 112 4.95 2.69 -2.27
C VAL A 112 4.21 2.46 -3.57
N LEU A 113 4.34 1.25 -4.12
CA LEU A 113 3.58 0.82 -5.30
C LEU A 113 2.52 -0.17 -4.89
N HIS A 114 1.28 0.03 -5.33
CA HIS A 114 0.18 -0.91 -5.13
C HIS A 114 -0.12 -1.66 -6.42
N GLN A 115 -0.06 -2.98 -6.38
CA GLN A 115 -0.39 -3.84 -7.50
C GLN A 115 -1.90 -3.89 -7.72
N ASP A 116 -2.35 -3.70 -8.96
CA ASP A 116 -3.75 -3.80 -9.34
C ASP A 116 -4.23 -5.27 -9.18
N LYS A 117 -5.41 -5.45 -8.59
CA LYS A 117 -5.97 -6.77 -8.29
C LYS A 117 -6.46 -7.52 -9.53
N GLN A 118 -6.85 -6.80 -10.58
CA GLN A 118 -7.40 -7.35 -11.81
C GLN A 118 -6.29 -7.56 -12.86
N ASP A 119 -5.35 -6.62 -12.95
CA ASP A 119 -4.15 -6.76 -13.79
C ASP A 119 -2.88 -6.66 -12.94
N ARG A 120 -2.33 -7.81 -12.56
CA ARG A 120 -1.10 -7.91 -11.74
C ARG A 120 0.15 -7.27 -12.38
N LYS A 121 0.07 -6.80 -13.63
CA LYS A 121 1.16 -6.07 -14.30
C LYS A 121 1.08 -4.56 -14.08
N CYS A 122 -0.05 -4.06 -13.59
CA CYS A 122 -0.27 -2.64 -13.37
C CYS A 122 -0.05 -2.26 -11.91
N PHE A 123 0.54 -1.08 -11.70
CA PHE A 123 0.85 -0.53 -10.39
C PHE A 123 0.40 0.92 -10.29
N THR A 124 -0.02 1.31 -9.08
CA THR A 124 -0.30 2.71 -8.72
C THR A 124 0.71 3.16 -7.68
N ALA A 125 1.37 4.29 -7.91
CA ALA A 125 2.30 4.89 -6.97
C ALA A 125 1.56 5.81 -5.98
N SER A 126 1.94 5.75 -4.70
CA SER A 126 1.44 6.67 -3.66
C SER A 126 2.46 6.87 -2.55
N TYR A 127 2.31 7.93 -1.76
CA TYR A 127 3.13 8.13 -0.57
C TYR A 127 2.43 7.56 0.66
N GLN A 128 3.09 6.66 1.37
CA GLN A 128 2.65 6.12 2.65
C GLN A 128 3.41 6.79 3.79
N LYS A 129 2.68 7.32 4.78
CA LYS A 129 3.24 7.81 6.03
C LYS A 129 3.64 6.60 6.88
N VAL A 130 4.89 6.55 7.32
CA VAL A 130 5.45 5.47 8.14
C VAL A 130 6.17 6.05 9.35
N THR A 131 6.27 5.26 10.42
CA THR A 131 7.03 5.63 11.61
C THR A 131 8.44 5.05 11.54
N VAL A 132 9.47 5.89 11.55
CA VAL A 132 10.88 5.47 11.31
C VAL A 132 11.71 5.36 12.60
N GLY A 133 11.17 5.80 13.72
CA GLY A 133 11.82 5.76 15.02
C GLY A 133 11.01 6.52 16.05
N CYS A 134 11.53 6.59 17.26
CA CYS A 134 11.00 7.48 18.30
C CYS A 134 12.07 8.48 18.72
N THR A 135 11.61 9.64 19.19
CA THR A 135 12.48 10.68 19.76
C THR A 135 11.95 11.13 21.10
N CYS A 136 12.84 11.73 21.88
CA CYS A 136 12.54 12.23 23.21
C CYS A 136 12.36 13.75 23.16
N VAL A 137 11.21 14.24 23.59
CA VAL A 137 10.88 15.67 23.63
C VAL A 137 10.47 16.09 25.03
N ARG A 138 10.63 17.38 25.36
CA ARG A 138 10.07 17.92 26.60
C ARG A 138 8.54 17.81 26.56
N ALA A 139 7.93 17.42 27.66
CA ALA A 139 6.49 17.46 27.82
C ALA A 139 6.00 18.90 27.63
N GLN A 140 4.90 19.09 26.89
CA GLN A 140 4.24 20.38 26.87
C GLN A 140 3.53 20.55 28.21
N SER A 141 4.00 21.47 29.04
CA SER A 141 3.18 22.04 30.10
C SER A 141 1.98 22.71 29.45
N SER A 142 0.78 22.29 29.84
CA SER A 142 -0.48 22.94 29.44
C SER A 142 -0.62 24.31 30.11
#